data_AF-A0A059ZFX0-F1
#
_entry.id   AF-A0A059ZFX0-F1
#
_cell.length_a   1.000
_cell.length_b   1.000
_cell.length_c   1.000
_cell.angle_alpha   90.00
_cell.angle_beta   90.00
_cell.angle_gamma   90.00
#
_symmetry.space_group_name_H-M   'P 1'
#
loop_
_entity.id
_entity.type
_entity.pdbx_description
1 polymer ?
#
loop_
_entity_poly.entity_id
_entity_poly.type
_entity_poly.pdbx_seq_one_letter_code
_entity_poly.pdbx_strand_id
1 'polypeptide(L)'
;MKSIGEWFDEYSESHQNPINKKIHWVCVPAILFSIIGIIAHFSALLTALLVVLTLIFYARLDLVLAVAMAALLVVMAWLIYVLPVGVGFYIALFVFAWIGQFYGHKVEGKKPSFFKDLQFLLIGPVWCMDAYLAKILPHWKSRQKKLIAQ
;
A
#
# COMPACT_ATOMS: atom_id res chain seq x y z
N MET A 1 1.53 3.85 -20.81
CA MET A 1 1.58 3.57 -19.35
C MET A 1 1.37 2.08 -19.17
N LYS A 2 2.11 1.44 -18.26
CA LYS A 2 1.83 0.05 -17.86
C LYS A 2 0.40 -0.04 -17.31
N SER A 3 -0.33 -1.05 -17.72
CA SER A 3 -1.61 -1.43 -17.13
C SER A 3 -1.42 -1.89 -15.68
N ILE A 4 -2.51 -1.92 -14.90
CA ILE A 4 -2.47 -2.42 -13.53
C ILE A 4 -1.96 -3.86 -13.44
N GLY A 5 -2.31 -4.70 -14.43
CA GLY A 5 -1.85 -6.09 -14.50
C GLY A 5 -0.34 -6.19 -14.71
N GLU A 6 0.24 -5.38 -15.60
CA GLU A 6 1.69 -5.34 -15.81
C GLU A 6 2.44 -4.85 -14.57
N TRP A 7 1.92 -3.83 -13.87
CA TRP A 7 2.48 -3.39 -12.60
C TRP A 7 2.45 -4.47 -11.53
N PHE A 8 1.34 -5.20 -11.43
CA PHE A 8 1.18 -6.28 -10.46
C PHE A 8 2.04 -7.49 -10.79
N ASP A 9 2.18 -7.84 -12.06
CA ASP A 9 3.05 -8.93 -12.51
C ASP A 9 4.51 -8.63 -12.12
N GLU A 10 5.00 -7.41 -12.44
CA GLU A 10 6.37 -6.99 -12.11
C GLU A 10 6.59 -6.87 -10.59
N TYR A 11 5.64 -6.26 -9.86
CA TYR A 11 5.73 -6.16 -8.40
C TYR A 11 5.78 -7.57 -7.77
N SER A 12 5.01 -8.51 -8.30
CA SER A 12 4.96 -9.87 -7.79
C SER A 12 6.29 -10.61 -7.98
N GLU A 13 7.11 -10.28 -8.98
CA GLU A 13 8.41 -10.94 -9.18
C GLU A 13 9.33 -10.85 -7.96
N SER A 14 9.27 -9.74 -7.23
CA SER A 14 10.03 -9.52 -5.98
C SER A 14 9.28 -9.88 -4.70
N HIS A 15 8.13 -10.54 -4.81
CA HIS A 15 7.30 -10.96 -3.68
C HIS A 15 6.76 -12.36 -3.94
N GLN A 16 7.62 -13.38 -3.84
CA GLN A 16 7.24 -14.79 -3.97
C GLN A 16 7.27 -15.52 -2.63
N ASN A 17 8.17 -15.14 -1.72
CA ASN A 17 8.31 -15.79 -0.43
C ASN A 17 7.08 -15.51 0.48
N PRO A 18 6.42 -16.54 1.05
CA PRO A 18 5.23 -16.35 1.87
C PRO A 18 5.49 -15.55 3.15
N ILE A 19 6.70 -15.62 3.72
CA ILE A 19 7.09 -14.82 4.89
C ILE A 19 7.17 -13.35 4.50
N ASN A 20 7.85 -13.03 3.39
CA ASN A 20 7.94 -11.66 2.88
C ASN A 20 6.56 -11.08 2.57
N LYS A 21 5.68 -11.86 1.92
CA LYS A 21 4.29 -11.46 1.69
C LYS A 21 3.58 -11.14 3.01
N LYS A 22 3.60 -12.05 4.00
CA LYS A 22 2.94 -11.80 5.31
C LYS A 22 3.42 -10.52 5.98
N ILE A 23 4.73 -10.24 5.92
CA ILE A 23 5.30 -9.00 6.44
C ILE A 23 4.76 -7.80 5.66
N HIS A 24 4.77 -7.84 4.32
CA HIS A 24 4.23 -6.77 3.48
C HIS A 24 2.78 -6.44 3.79
N TRP A 25 1.95 -7.45 4.02
CA TRP A 25 0.54 -7.29 4.37
C TRP A 25 0.30 -6.46 5.64
N VAL A 26 1.28 -6.42 6.56
CA VAL A 26 1.22 -5.61 7.78
C VAL A 26 1.97 -4.28 7.58
N CYS A 27 3.18 -4.34 7.05
CA CYS A 27 4.07 -3.19 6.92
C CYS A 27 3.56 -2.18 5.88
N VAL A 28 3.03 -2.61 4.74
CA VAL A 28 2.56 -1.68 3.69
C VAL A 28 1.41 -0.80 4.17
N PRO A 29 0.32 -1.32 4.76
CA PRO A 29 -0.74 -0.47 5.32
C PRO A 29 -0.25 0.41 6.47
N ALA A 30 0.64 -0.09 7.33
CA ALA A 30 1.21 0.69 8.43
C ALA A 30 2.09 1.86 7.93
N ILE A 31 2.90 1.64 6.89
CA ILE A 31 3.68 2.69 6.23
C ILE A 31 2.74 3.73 5.62
N LEU A 32 1.71 3.31 4.88
CA LEU A 32 0.74 4.25 4.30
C LEU A 32 0.04 5.09 5.38
N PHE A 33 -0.47 4.42 6.43
CA PHE A 33 -1.15 5.07 7.55
C PHE A 33 -0.23 6.08 8.27
N SER A 34 1.01 5.68 8.55
CA SER A 34 1.98 6.54 9.23
C SER A 34 2.38 7.75 8.38
N ILE A 35 2.58 7.60 7.06
CA ILE A 35 2.87 8.74 6.18
C ILE A 35 1.72 9.75 6.20
N ILE A 36 0.47 9.31 6.07
CA ILE A 36 -0.69 10.19 6.11
C ILE A 36 -0.76 10.89 7.48
N GLY A 37 -0.56 10.15 8.58
CA GLY A 37 -0.56 10.70 9.93
C GLY A 37 0.51 11.76 10.16
N ILE A 38 1.75 11.53 9.70
CA ILE A 38 2.86 12.48 9.79
C ILE A 38 2.51 13.78 9.04
N ILE A 39 2.04 13.65 7.79
CA ILE A 39 1.74 14.83 6.96
C ILE A 39 0.51 15.56 7.51
N ALA A 40 -0.49 14.86 8.04
CA ALA A 40 -1.69 15.46 8.63
C ALA A 40 -1.37 16.31 9.86
N HIS A 41 -0.40 15.89 10.68
CA HIS A 41 0.09 16.69 11.81
C HIS A 41 0.82 17.96 11.37
N PHE A 42 1.40 17.96 10.17
CA PHE A 42 2.12 19.11 9.63
C PHE A 42 1.19 20.06 8.85
N SER A 43 0.34 19.52 7.98
CA SER A 43 -0.59 20.28 7.14
C SER A 43 -1.73 19.42 6.61
N ALA A 44 -2.96 19.76 7.01
CA ALA A 44 -4.18 19.13 6.48
C ALA A 44 -4.34 19.37 4.98
N LEU A 45 -3.98 20.56 4.47
CA LEU A 45 -4.09 20.89 3.05
C LEU A 45 -3.10 20.07 2.20
N LEU A 46 -1.85 19.93 2.67
CA LEU A 46 -0.86 19.09 1.99
C LEU A 46 -1.30 17.62 1.96
N THR A 47 -1.85 17.13 3.07
CA THR A 47 -2.41 15.78 3.16
C THR A 47 -3.53 15.58 2.15
N ALA A 48 -4.49 16.50 2.10
CA ALA A 48 -5.61 16.44 1.16
C ALA A 48 -5.13 16.46 -0.30
N LEU A 49 -4.17 17.33 -0.63
CA LEU A 49 -3.57 17.40 -1.97
C LEU A 49 -2.93 16.06 -2.37
N LEU A 50 -2.10 15.48 -1.50
CA LEU A 50 -1.41 14.22 -1.79
C LEU A 50 -2.37 13.03 -1.88
N VAL A 51 -3.43 13.01 -1.06
CA VAL A 51 -4.50 12.01 -1.16
C VAL A 51 -5.23 12.14 -2.50
N VAL A 52 -5.61 13.34 -2.92
CA VAL A 52 -6.27 13.57 -4.22
C VAL A 52 -5.36 13.14 -5.37
N LEU A 53 -4.08 13.51 -5.37
CA LEU A 53 -3.13 13.09 -6.41
C LEU A 53 -2.96 11.56 -6.45
N THR A 54 -2.92 10.90 -5.29
CA THR A 54 -2.85 9.44 -5.17
C THR A 54 -4.12 8.78 -5.74
N LEU A 55 -5.30 9.34 -5.46
CA LEU A 55 -6.57 8.83 -6.00
C LEU A 55 -6.68 9.04 -7.51
N ILE A 56 -6.20 10.17 -8.04
CA ILE A 56 -6.11 10.40 -9.50
C ILE A 56 -5.18 9.35 -10.13
N PHE A 57 -4.04 9.06 -9.51
CA PHE A 57 -3.12 8.02 -9.97
C PHE A 57 -3.81 6.65 -10.01
N TYR A 58 -4.50 6.25 -8.94
CA TYR A 58 -5.23 4.96 -8.94
C TYR A 58 -6.39 4.93 -9.93
N ALA A 59 -7.15 6.01 -10.07
CA ALA A 59 -8.26 6.09 -11.02
C ALA A 59 -7.78 5.94 -12.47
N ARG A 60 -6.57 6.41 -12.79
CA ARG A 60 -5.92 6.19 -14.10
C ARG A 60 -5.47 4.74 -14.33
N LEU A 61 -5.27 3.96 -13.27
CA LEU A 61 -4.85 2.55 -13.35
C LEU A 61 -6.03 1.58 -13.40
N ASP A 62 -6.95 1.69 -12.44
CA ASP A 62 -8.17 0.87 -12.35
C ASP A 62 -9.20 1.57 -11.43
N LEU A 63 -10.36 1.94 -11.98
CA LEU A 63 -11.38 2.70 -11.25
C LEU A 63 -11.97 1.93 -10.05
N VAL A 64 -12.09 0.61 -10.14
CA VAL A 64 -12.68 -0.20 -9.06
C VAL A 64 -11.72 -0.26 -7.88
N LEU A 65 -10.43 -0.50 -8.14
CA LEU A 65 -9.40 -0.46 -7.11
C LEU A 65 -9.20 0.95 -6.55
N ALA A 66 -9.37 2.00 -7.36
CA ALA A 66 -9.33 3.38 -6.88
C ALA A 66 -10.43 3.67 -5.85
N VAL A 67 -11.65 3.18 -6.07
CA VAL A 67 -12.76 3.30 -5.10
C VAL A 67 -12.45 2.54 -3.81
N ALA A 68 -11.90 1.32 -3.90
CA ALA A 68 -11.50 0.56 -2.73
C ALA A 68 -10.39 1.25 -1.92
N MET A 69 -9.39 1.82 -2.60
CA MET A 69 -8.34 2.62 -1.98
C MET A 69 -8.89 3.90 -1.37
N ALA A 70 -9.86 4.58 -2.00
CA ALA A 70 -10.52 5.75 -1.42
C ALA A 70 -11.23 5.41 -0.10
N ALA A 71 -11.95 4.30 -0.05
CA ALA A 71 -12.58 3.84 1.19
C ALA A 71 -11.54 3.58 2.30
N LEU A 72 -10.43 2.91 1.97
CA LEU A 72 -9.34 2.69 2.93
C LEU A 72 -8.76 4.02 3.43
N LEU A 73 -8.47 4.96 2.53
CA LEU A 73 -7.89 6.25 2.88
C LEU A 73 -8.83 7.09 3.76
N VAL A 74 -10.15 7.02 3.54
CA VAL A 74 -11.15 7.65 4.42
C VAL A 74 -11.11 7.04 5.81
N VAL A 75 -11.06 5.71 5.93
CA VAL A 75 -10.94 5.03 7.24
C VAL A 75 -9.64 5.42 7.94
N MET A 76 -8.52 5.46 7.22
CA MET A 76 -7.23 5.89 7.77
C MET A 76 -7.27 7.34 8.25
N ALA A 77 -7.82 8.25 7.45
CA ALA A 77 -7.95 9.66 7.81
C ALA A 77 -8.86 9.85 9.03
N TRP A 78 -9.96 9.10 9.11
CA TRP A 78 -10.85 9.10 10.27
C TRP A 78 -10.12 8.60 11.53
N LEU A 79 -9.39 7.49 11.44
CA LEU A 79 -8.59 6.96 12.56
C LEU A 79 -7.53 7.97 13.03
N ILE A 80 -6.82 8.62 12.10
CA ILE A 80 -5.84 9.66 12.42
C ILE A 80 -6.49 10.84 13.16
N TYR A 81 -7.70 11.22 12.75
CA TYR A 81 -8.44 12.32 13.37
C TYR A 81 -8.90 12.01 14.80
N VAL A 82 -9.33 10.77 15.08
CA VAL A 82 -9.88 10.40 16.41
C VAL A 82 -8.84 9.88 17.40
N LEU A 83 -7.67 9.41 16.93
CA LEU A 83 -6.63 8.86 17.81
C LEU A 83 -5.93 9.99 18.59
N PRO A 84 -5.90 9.94 19.94
CA PRO A 84 -5.26 10.96 20.76
C PRO A 84 -3.74 10.73 20.87
N VAL A 85 -3.05 10.64 19.73
CA VAL A 85 -1.61 10.37 19.65
C VAL A 85 -0.90 11.49 18.88
N GLY A 86 0.29 11.86 19.32
CA GLY A 86 1.10 12.87 18.63
C GLY A 86 1.88 12.31 17.44
N VAL A 87 2.52 13.21 16.67
CA VAL A 87 3.34 12.87 15.49
C VAL A 87 4.41 11.81 15.76
N GLY A 88 4.96 11.76 16.98
CA GLY A 88 5.95 10.77 17.40
C GLY A 88 5.46 9.31 17.29
N PHE A 89 4.17 9.05 17.50
CA PHE A 89 3.57 7.72 17.30
C PHE A 89 3.68 7.28 15.84
N TYR A 90 3.31 8.16 14.91
CA TYR A 90 3.36 7.87 13.48
C TYR A 90 4.80 7.73 12.98
N ILE A 91 5.73 8.54 13.47
CA ILE A 91 7.16 8.39 13.17
C ILE A 91 7.68 7.03 13.65
N ALA A 92 7.36 6.62 14.88
CA ALA A 92 7.76 5.32 15.39
C ALA A 92 7.17 4.18 14.54
N LEU A 93 5.87 4.25 14.23
CA LEU A 93 5.20 3.27 13.38
C LEU A 93 5.84 3.18 11.99
N PHE A 94 6.17 4.32 11.38
CA PHE A 94 6.87 4.40 10.09
C PHE A 94 8.22 3.68 10.14
N VAL A 95 9.04 3.97 11.16
CA VAL A 95 10.37 3.37 11.31
C VAL A 95 10.28 1.85 11.51
N PHE A 96 9.44 1.38 12.44
CA PHE A 96 9.30 -0.05 12.71
C PHE A 96 8.71 -0.81 11.51
N ALA A 97 7.73 -0.22 10.82
CA ALA A 97 7.16 -0.84 9.63
C ALA A 97 8.18 -0.95 8.49
N TRP A 98 9.05 0.05 8.30
CA TRP A 98 10.14 -0.03 7.33
C TRP A 98 11.22 -1.04 7.70
N ILE A 99 11.60 -1.13 8.98
CA ILE A 99 12.50 -2.20 9.45
C ILE A 99 11.92 -3.58 9.10
N GLY A 100 10.64 -3.78 9.39
CA GLY A 100 9.93 -5.00 9.00
C GLY A 100 9.97 -5.23 7.49
N GLN A 101 9.64 -4.21 6.69
CA GLN A 101 9.65 -4.28 5.23
C GLN A 101 11.02 -4.70 4.67
N PHE A 102 12.10 -4.10 5.17
CA PHE A 102 13.46 -4.44 4.74
C PHE A 102 13.86 -5.84 5.18
N TYR A 103 13.43 -6.29 6.37
CA TYR A 103 13.62 -7.67 6.80
C TYR A 103 12.89 -8.65 5.88
N GLY A 104 11.64 -8.36 5.49
CA GLY A 104 10.90 -9.16 4.51
C GLY A 104 11.66 -9.32 3.19
N HIS A 105 12.20 -8.23 2.66
CA HIS A 105 13.03 -8.27 1.45
C HIS A 105 14.36 -9.00 1.63
N LYS A 106 14.96 -8.93 2.83
CA LYS A 106 16.16 -9.74 3.14
C LYS A 106 15.84 -11.23 3.07
N VAL A 107 14.68 -11.66 3.60
CA VAL A 107 14.21 -13.06 3.53
C VAL A 107 13.85 -13.47 2.09
N GLU A 108 13.31 -12.56 1.29
CA GLU A 108 13.05 -12.79 -0.14
C GLU A 108 14.34 -12.94 -0.96
N GLY A 109 15.43 -12.30 -0.56
CA GLY A 109 16.68 -12.25 -1.34
C GLY A 109 16.62 -11.28 -2.53
N LYS A 110 15.56 -10.48 -2.65
CA LYS A 110 15.37 -9.47 -3.70
C LYS A 110 15.23 -8.09 -3.09
N LYS A 111 15.86 -7.09 -3.71
CA LYS A 111 15.75 -5.68 -3.30
C LYS A 111 14.29 -5.17 -3.45
N PRO A 112 13.86 -4.22 -2.60
CA PRO A 112 12.57 -3.58 -2.75
C PRO A 112 12.35 -2.96 -4.13
N SER A 113 11.15 -3.11 -4.70
CA SER A 113 10.85 -2.69 -6.08
C SER A 113 10.97 -1.17 -6.25
N PHE A 114 10.76 -0.37 -5.20
CA PHE A 114 10.86 1.09 -5.29
C PHE A 114 12.29 1.60 -5.54
N PHE A 115 13.32 0.77 -5.35
CA PHE A 115 14.67 1.10 -5.80
C PHE A 115 14.80 1.12 -7.32
N LYS A 116 13.90 0.44 -8.05
CA LYS A 116 13.83 0.49 -9.50
C LYS A 116 13.00 1.68 -9.98
N ASP A 117 11.83 1.89 -9.37
CA ASP A 117 10.89 2.95 -9.71
C ASP A 117 10.08 3.36 -8.47
N LEU A 118 10.11 4.64 -8.10
CA LEU A 118 9.43 5.17 -6.93
C LEU A 118 7.91 4.95 -6.97
N GLN A 119 7.31 4.81 -8.16
CA GLN A 119 5.88 4.48 -8.32
C GLN A 119 5.49 3.18 -7.62
N PHE A 120 6.43 2.24 -7.40
CA PHE A 120 6.14 1.01 -6.65
C PHE A 120 5.72 1.27 -5.19
N LEU A 121 6.01 2.45 -4.62
CA LEU A 121 5.44 2.86 -3.33
C LEU A 121 3.92 3.04 -3.40
N LEU A 122 3.38 3.47 -4.54
CA LEU A 122 1.94 3.59 -4.77
C LEU A 122 1.33 2.24 -5.21
N ILE A 123 2.09 1.42 -5.94
CA ILE A 123 1.63 0.09 -6.40
C ILE A 123 1.50 -0.90 -5.22
N GLY A 124 2.42 -0.89 -4.25
CA GLY A 124 2.39 -1.81 -3.11
C GLY A 124 1.06 -1.83 -2.33
N PRO A 125 0.52 -0.67 -1.90
CA PRO A 125 -0.76 -0.59 -1.21
C PRO A 125 -1.94 -1.16 -2.01
N VAL A 126 -2.06 -0.79 -3.29
CA VAL A 126 -3.17 -1.27 -4.13
C VAL A 126 -3.02 -2.75 -4.51
N TRP A 127 -1.79 -3.26 -4.58
CA TRP A 127 -1.51 -4.70 -4.71
C TRP A 127 -1.98 -5.47 -3.46
N CYS A 128 -1.73 -4.94 -2.25
CA CYS A 128 -2.25 -5.53 -1.01
C CYS A 128 -3.78 -5.48 -0.97
N MET A 129 -4.38 -4.36 -1.41
CA MET A 129 -5.84 -4.21 -1.47
C MET A 129 -6.49 -5.23 -2.41
N ASP A 130 -5.97 -5.40 -3.62
CA ASP A 130 -6.51 -6.39 -4.57
C ASP A 130 -6.47 -7.81 -4.00
N ALA A 131 -5.37 -8.17 -3.33
CA ALA A 131 -5.24 -9.47 -2.68
C ALA A 131 -6.18 -9.63 -1.47
N TYR A 132 -6.45 -8.55 -0.74
CA TYR A 132 -7.43 -8.52 0.35
C TYR A 132 -8.84 -8.75 -0.16
N LEU A 133 -9.26 -7.98 -1.17
CA LEU A 133 -10.58 -8.12 -1.77
C LEU A 133 -10.80 -9.52 -2.35
N ALA A 134 -9.77 -10.10 -2.99
CA ALA A 134 -9.82 -11.49 -3.47
C ALA A 134 -10.08 -12.51 -2.35
N LYS A 135 -9.60 -12.24 -1.13
CA LYS A 135 -9.79 -13.13 0.03
C LYS A 135 -11.17 -12.99 0.66
N ILE A 136 -11.76 -11.80 0.65
CA ILE A 136 -13.02 -11.51 1.38
C ILE A 136 -14.27 -11.49 0.49
N LEU A 137 -14.13 -11.29 -0.82
CA LEU A 137 -15.24 -11.20 -1.76
C LEU A 137 -15.19 -12.38 -2.75
N PRO A 138 -16.15 -13.32 -2.71
CA PRO A 138 -16.13 -14.54 -3.53
C PRO A 138 -16.11 -14.31 -5.05
N HIS A 139 -16.63 -13.17 -5.51
CA HIS A 139 -16.72 -12.82 -6.93
C HIS A 139 -15.73 -11.74 -7.36
N TRP A 140 -14.74 -11.44 -6.51
CA TRP A 140 -13.72 -10.45 -6.85
C TRP A 140 -12.82 -10.97 -7.97
N LYS A 141 -12.79 -10.24 -9.09
CA LYS A 141 -11.85 -10.49 -10.18
C LYS A 141 -10.53 -9.81 -9.85
N SER A 142 -9.62 -10.55 -9.24
CA SER A 142 -8.27 -10.05 -8.94
C SER A 142 -7.54 -9.63 -10.21
N ARG A 143 -6.76 -8.56 -10.11
CA ARG A 143 -5.86 -8.11 -11.19
C ARG A 143 -4.50 -8.81 -11.15
N GLN A 144 -4.25 -9.62 -10.11
CA GLN A 144 -3.02 -10.40 -9.97
C GLN A 144 -3.19 -11.78 -10.61
N LYS A 145 -2.46 -12.05 -11.71
CA LYS A 145 -2.53 -13.35 -12.40
C LYS A 145 -2.14 -14.53 -11.52
N LYS A 146 -1.14 -14.34 -10.63
CA LYS A 146 -0.61 -15.39 -9.76
C LYS A 146 -1.57 -15.82 -8.63
N LEU A 147 -2.52 -14.99 -8.23
CA LEU A 147 -3.55 -15.36 -7.25
C LEU A 147 -4.64 -16.24 -7.86
N ILE A 148 -4.84 -16.18 -9.18
CA ILE A 148 -5.85 -16.95 -9.91
C ILE A 148 -5.36 -18.37 -10.21
N ALA A 149 -4.06 -18.63 -10.09
CA ALA A 149 -3.42 -19.91 -10.42
C ALA A 149 -3.22 -20.85 -9.20
N GLN A 150 -3.79 -20.52 -8.04
CA GLN A 150 -3.75 -21.33 -6.80
C GLN A 150 -5.16 -21.80 -6.44
#